data_AF-A0A832CVM1-F1
#
_entry.id   AF-A0A832CVM1-F1
#
_cell.length_a   1.000
_cell.length_b   1.000
_cell.length_c   1.000
_cell.angle_alpha   90.00
_cell.angle_beta   90.00
_cell.angle_gamma   90.00
#
_symmetry.space_group_name_H-M   'P 1'
#
loop_
_entity.id
_entity.type
_entity.pdbx_description
1 polymer ?
#
loop_
_entity_poly.entity_id
_entity_poly.type
_entity_poly.pdbx_seq_one_letter_code
_entity_poly.pdbx_strand_id
1 'polypeptide(L)'
;MILILQYYRLSMVLGLNSVHAKKLNDKIIEELRLLALSSKPIDVRMELLKPPRLKISLSEELPPIGHRSPLEKPSILGNPNIPKVIDRVYEDRDLRAKNAILILYERGIPISYIQRLLSIGPLGIGRFGKLVPTRWSITAVDSIISKNLVLKVKGYDIIDNIEVYIWKGYDNTINSNTVP
;
A
#
# COMPACT_ATOMS: atom_id res chain seq x y z
N MET A 1 -19.25 -6.79 12.54
CA MET A 1 -18.50 -6.37 11.34
C MET A 1 -17.19 -7.14 11.15
N ILE A 2 -16.33 -7.28 12.17
CA ILE A 2 -15.00 -7.94 12.06
C ILE A 2 -15.07 -9.42 11.63
N LEU A 3 -16.00 -10.19 12.20
CA LEU A 3 -16.19 -11.62 11.86
C LEU A 3 -16.55 -11.84 10.37
N ILE A 4 -17.36 -10.95 9.78
CA ILE A 4 -17.78 -11.05 8.38
C ILE A 4 -16.58 -10.88 7.45
N LEU A 5 -15.70 -9.91 7.74
CA LEU A 5 -14.48 -9.70 6.97
C LEU A 5 -13.50 -10.87 7.09
N GLN A 6 -13.41 -11.48 8.27
CA GLN A 6 -12.59 -12.68 8.45
C GLN A 6 -13.12 -13.87 7.65
N TYR A 7 -14.43 -14.07 7.64
CA TYR A 7 -15.07 -15.12 6.85
C TYR A 7 -14.81 -14.93 5.35
N TYR A 8 -14.96 -13.71 4.83
CA TYR A 8 -14.68 -13.40 3.44
C TYR A 8 -13.20 -13.65 3.06
N ARG A 9 -12.27 -13.35 3.96
CA ARG A 9 -10.83 -13.65 3.74
C ARG A 9 -10.53 -15.14 3.69
N LEU A 10 -11.28 -15.96 4.43
CA LEU A 10 -11.15 -17.41 4.42
C LEU A 10 -11.77 -18.04 3.17
N SER A 11 -12.83 -17.46 2.62
CA SER A 11 -13.45 -17.93 1.37
C SER A 11 -12.63 -17.59 0.12
N MET A 12 -11.71 -16.63 0.21
CA MET A 12 -10.81 -16.29 -0.90
C MET A 12 -9.68 -17.31 -1.08
N VAL A 13 -9.23 -17.45 -2.33
CA VAL A 13 -8.05 -18.22 -2.71
C VAL A 13 -6.87 -17.27 -2.89
N LEU A 14 -5.77 -17.54 -2.19
CA LEU A 14 -4.51 -16.83 -2.33
C LEU A 14 -3.59 -17.54 -3.32
N GLY A 15 -3.38 -16.92 -4.48
CA GLY A 15 -2.28 -17.24 -5.38
C GLY A 15 -0.97 -16.69 -4.84
N LEU A 16 0.06 -17.54 -4.75
CA LEU A 16 1.38 -17.14 -4.24
C LEU A 16 2.52 -17.55 -5.17
N ASN A 17 3.54 -16.71 -5.24
CA ASN A 17 4.77 -17.02 -5.95
C ASN A 17 5.96 -16.45 -5.17
N SER A 18 7.06 -17.20 -5.11
CA SER A 18 8.29 -16.80 -4.45
C SER A 18 9.21 -16.15 -5.47
N VAL A 19 9.43 -14.84 -5.32
CA VAL A 19 10.29 -14.06 -6.20
C VAL A 19 11.42 -13.42 -5.41
N HIS A 20 12.60 -13.35 -6.01
CA HIS A 20 13.71 -12.63 -5.42
C HIS A 20 13.45 -11.12 -5.52
N ALA A 21 13.60 -10.36 -4.43
CA ALA A 21 13.22 -8.94 -4.39
C ALA A 21 13.91 -8.04 -5.44
N LYS A 22 15.07 -8.49 -5.97
CA LYS A 22 15.83 -7.81 -7.03
C LYS A 22 15.47 -8.28 -8.45
N LYS A 23 14.74 -9.39 -8.61
CA LYS A 23 14.36 -9.95 -9.91
C LYS A 23 13.01 -9.35 -10.30
N LEU A 24 13.07 -8.27 -11.07
CA LEU A 24 11.94 -7.39 -11.37
C LEU A 24 11.34 -7.61 -12.77
N ASN A 25 12.04 -8.37 -13.61
CA ASN A 25 11.61 -8.81 -14.94
C ASN A 25 10.94 -10.19 -14.82
N ASP A 26 9.76 -10.21 -14.22
CA ASP A 26 8.91 -11.38 -14.13
C ASP A 26 7.52 -10.96 -14.62
N LYS A 27 6.91 -11.74 -15.51
CA LYS A 27 5.59 -11.43 -16.08
C LYS A 27 4.54 -11.27 -14.99
N ILE A 28 4.64 -12.03 -13.90
CA ILE A 28 3.73 -11.94 -12.76
C ILE A 28 3.88 -10.58 -12.07
N ILE A 29 5.11 -10.09 -11.93
CA ILE A 29 5.37 -8.80 -11.29
C ILE A 29 4.86 -7.66 -12.18
N GLU A 30 4.98 -7.77 -13.50
CA GLU A 30 4.46 -6.77 -14.44
C GLU A 30 2.93 -6.64 -14.34
N GLU A 31 2.21 -7.77 -14.32
CA GLU A 31 0.76 -7.79 -14.09
C GLU A 31 0.39 -7.22 -12.70
N LEU A 32 1.12 -7.61 -11.65
CA LEU A 32 0.89 -7.07 -10.30
C LEU A 32 1.15 -5.55 -10.23
N ARG A 33 2.11 -5.01 -10.99
CA ARG A 33 2.35 -3.56 -11.07
C ARG A 33 1.17 -2.84 -11.70
N LEU A 34 0.63 -3.36 -12.81
CA LEU A 34 -0.54 -2.79 -13.44
C LEU A 34 -1.75 -2.76 -12.49
N LEU A 35 -1.94 -3.84 -11.72
CA LEU A 35 -2.95 -3.88 -10.66
C LEU A 35 -2.69 -2.86 -9.55
N ALA A 36 -1.43 -2.74 -9.11
CA ALA A 36 -1.04 -1.79 -8.07
C ALA A 36 -1.28 -0.34 -8.49
N LEU A 37 -1.05 -0.03 -9.76
CA LEU A 37 -1.24 1.29 -10.38
C LEU A 37 -2.70 1.71 -10.46
N SER A 38 -3.67 0.80 -10.34
CA SER A 38 -5.07 1.16 -10.47
C SER A 38 -5.72 1.61 -9.17
N SER A 39 -6.52 2.67 -9.26
CA SER A 39 -7.28 3.21 -8.14
C SER A 39 -8.53 2.39 -7.82
N LYS A 40 -9.02 1.61 -8.79
CA LYS A 40 -10.23 0.79 -8.69
C LYS A 40 -9.87 -0.70 -8.78
N PRO A 41 -10.68 -1.60 -8.18
CA PRO A 41 -10.56 -3.02 -8.42
C PRO A 41 -10.65 -3.34 -9.92
N ILE A 42 -9.87 -4.32 -10.37
CA ILE A 42 -9.85 -4.80 -11.75
C ILE A 42 -10.10 -6.30 -11.72
N ASP A 43 -10.83 -6.80 -12.71
CA ASP A 43 -11.06 -8.23 -12.90
C ASP A 43 -9.78 -8.93 -13.36
N VAL A 44 -9.45 -10.03 -12.68
CA VAL A 44 -8.22 -10.80 -12.92
C VAL A 44 -8.57 -12.28 -13.02
N ARG A 45 -8.06 -12.93 -14.06
CA ARG A 45 -8.01 -14.39 -14.13
C ARG A 45 -6.73 -14.89 -13.47
N MET A 46 -6.85 -15.88 -12.60
CA MET A 46 -5.70 -16.54 -11.98
C MET A 46 -5.69 -18.02 -12.36
N GLU A 47 -4.62 -18.45 -13.02
CA GLU A 47 -4.32 -19.86 -13.26
C GLU A 47 -3.40 -20.35 -12.14
N LEU A 48 -3.76 -21.48 -11.51
CA LEU A 48 -3.06 -22.05 -10.37
C LEU A 48 -2.37 -23.35 -10.80
N LEU A 49 -1.11 -23.54 -10.37
CA LEU A 49 -0.34 -24.74 -10.71
C LEU A 49 -0.94 -26.04 -10.17
N LYS A 50 -1.76 -25.94 -9.12
CA LYS A 50 -2.45 -27.07 -8.49
C LYS A 50 -3.74 -26.61 -7.80
N PRO A 51 -4.68 -27.53 -7.52
CA PRO A 51 -5.86 -27.20 -6.73
C PRO A 51 -5.49 -26.57 -5.37
N PRO A 52 -6.19 -25.51 -4.95
CA PRO A 52 -5.90 -24.84 -3.69
C PRO A 52 -6.17 -25.79 -2.52
N ARG A 53 -5.22 -25.85 -1.57
CA ARG A 53 -5.37 -26.67 -0.36
C ARG A 53 -5.82 -25.78 0.79
N LEU A 54 -6.76 -26.28 1.60
CA LEU A 54 -7.16 -25.64 2.85
C LEU A 54 -5.97 -25.69 3.82
N LYS A 55 -5.32 -24.54 4.01
CA LYS A 55 -4.27 -24.37 5.02
C LYS A 55 -4.54 -23.08 5.77
N ILE A 56 -5.33 -23.20 6.84
CA ILE A 56 -5.60 -22.09 7.74
C ILE A 56 -4.37 -21.91 8.61
N SER A 57 -3.69 -20.78 8.45
CA SER A 57 -2.62 -20.34 9.35
C SER A 57 -3.21 -19.28 10.25
N LEU A 58 -3.37 -19.62 11.53
CA LEU A 58 -3.75 -18.66 12.57
C LEU A 58 -2.47 -18.01 13.09
N SER A 59 -2.50 -16.69 13.22
CA SER A 59 -1.42 -15.88 13.75
C SER A 59 -2.07 -14.77 14.58
N GLU A 60 -1.45 -14.40 15.69
CA GLU A 60 -1.88 -13.23 16.46
C GLU A 60 -1.63 -11.92 15.69
N GLU A 61 -0.62 -11.91 14.81
CA GLU A 61 -0.19 -10.72 14.08
C GLU A 61 -0.84 -10.56 12.70
N LEU A 62 -1.25 -11.66 12.08
CA LEU A 62 -1.77 -11.67 10.71
C LEU A 62 -3.23 -12.10 10.68
N PRO A 63 -4.07 -11.43 9.89
CA PRO A 63 -5.44 -11.87 9.71
C PRO A 63 -5.49 -13.28 9.10
N PRO A 64 -6.59 -14.01 9.30
CA PRO A 64 -6.76 -15.32 8.68
C PRO A 64 -6.68 -15.18 7.16
N ILE A 65 -5.84 -16.02 6.55
CA ILE A 65 -5.68 -16.13 5.11
C ILE A 65 -6.29 -17.46 4.69
N GLY A 66 -7.14 -17.42 3.68
CA GLY A 66 -7.82 -18.58 3.11
C GLY A 66 -6.90 -19.56 2.38
N HIS A 67 -7.51 -20.37 1.52
CA HIS A 67 -6.86 -21.45 0.79
C HIS A 67 -5.70 -20.93 -0.06
N ARG A 68 -4.63 -21.70 -0.17
CA ARG A 68 -3.41 -21.25 -0.87
C ARG A 68 -3.05 -22.19 -2.02
N SER A 69 -2.61 -21.62 -3.13
CA SER A 69 -1.98 -22.38 -4.20
C SER A 69 -0.90 -21.56 -4.91
N PRO A 70 0.18 -22.20 -5.39
CA PRO A 70 1.12 -21.54 -6.27
C PRO A 70 0.43 -20.96 -7.52
N LEU A 71 0.68 -19.67 -7.77
CA LEU A 71 0.15 -18.96 -8.93
C LEU A 71 0.99 -19.30 -10.16
N GLU A 72 0.35 -19.79 -11.22
CA GLU A 72 0.99 -20.05 -12.51
C GLU A 72 1.02 -18.77 -13.36
N LYS A 73 -0.16 -18.16 -13.54
CA LYS A 73 -0.31 -17.00 -14.41
C LYS A 73 -1.50 -16.13 -13.97
N PRO A 74 -1.25 -14.85 -13.64
CA PRO A 74 -2.30 -13.85 -13.60
C PRO A 74 -2.55 -13.28 -15.00
N SER A 75 -3.78 -12.90 -15.30
CA SER A 75 -4.12 -12.15 -16.52
C SER A 75 -5.18 -11.12 -16.19
N ILE A 76 -4.82 -9.84 -16.38
CA ILE A 76 -5.75 -8.73 -16.23
C ILE A 76 -6.79 -8.76 -17.35
N LEU A 77 -8.07 -8.72 -16.99
CA LEU A 77 -9.19 -8.80 -17.95
C LEU A 77 -9.81 -7.42 -18.26
N GLY A 78 -9.45 -6.37 -17.51
CA GLY A 78 -10.04 -5.04 -17.63
C GLY A 78 -8.99 -3.92 -17.71
N ASN A 79 -9.42 -2.71 -18.06
CA ASN A 79 -8.52 -1.56 -18.16
C ASN A 79 -8.28 -0.92 -16.78
N PRO A 80 -7.01 -0.78 -16.33
CA PRO A 80 -6.72 -0.10 -15.07
C PRO A 80 -7.13 1.37 -15.11
N ASN A 81 -7.85 1.82 -14.08
CA ASN A 81 -8.05 3.25 -13.85
C ASN A 81 -6.83 3.83 -13.13
N ILE A 82 -5.96 4.55 -13.85
CA ILE A 82 -4.72 5.12 -13.29
C ILE A 82 -4.88 6.64 -13.14
N PRO A 83 -4.79 7.19 -11.92
CA PRO A 83 -4.76 8.64 -11.72
C PRO A 83 -3.55 9.28 -12.43
N LYS A 84 -3.77 10.42 -13.11
CA LYS A 84 -2.72 11.13 -13.86
C LYS A 84 -1.45 11.44 -13.05
N VAL A 85 -1.58 11.71 -11.76
CA VAL A 85 -0.43 11.96 -10.87
C VAL A 85 0.40 10.69 -10.65
N ILE A 86 -0.24 9.53 -10.55
CA ILE A 86 0.42 8.24 -10.39
C ILE A 86 1.11 7.85 -11.68
N ASP A 87 0.44 8.05 -12.81
CA ASP A 87 0.99 7.80 -14.14
C ASP A 87 2.27 8.61 -14.38
N ARG A 88 2.24 9.93 -14.11
CA ARG A 88 3.42 10.80 -14.19
C ARG A 88 4.56 10.36 -13.29
N VAL A 89 4.26 10.02 -12.03
CA VAL A 89 5.27 9.56 -11.06
C VAL A 89 5.87 8.22 -11.48
N TYR A 90 5.09 7.36 -12.13
CA TYR A 90 5.52 6.06 -12.63
C TYR A 90 6.40 6.19 -13.89
N GLU A 91 6.10 7.14 -14.77
CA GLU A 91 6.88 7.38 -15.99
C GLU A 91 8.23 8.09 -15.72
N ASP A 92 8.33 8.86 -14.63
CA ASP A 92 9.55 9.58 -14.24
C ASP A 92 10.62 8.64 -13.65
N ARG A 93 11.57 8.24 -14.50
CA ARG A 93 12.63 7.27 -14.17
C ARG A 93 13.74 7.83 -13.28
N ASP A 94 13.82 9.15 -13.13
CA ASP A 94 14.85 9.80 -12.31
C ASP A 94 14.30 10.23 -10.93
N LEU A 95 13.00 10.04 -10.72
CA LEU A 95 12.33 10.38 -9.49
C LEU A 95 12.65 9.40 -8.36
N ARG A 96 13.33 9.90 -7.32
CA ARG A 96 13.57 9.15 -6.09
C ARG A 96 12.26 8.78 -5.41
N ALA A 97 12.18 7.55 -4.88
CA ALA A 97 10.99 7.04 -4.21
C ALA A 97 10.50 7.96 -3.07
N LYS A 98 11.43 8.55 -2.30
CA LYS A 98 11.10 9.54 -1.27
C LYS A 98 10.32 10.73 -1.84
N ASN A 99 10.77 11.29 -2.96
CA ASN A 99 10.13 12.45 -3.58
C ASN A 99 8.79 12.06 -4.20
N ALA A 100 8.73 10.90 -4.87
CA ALA A 100 7.47 10.34 -5.38
C ALA A 100 6.41 10.19 -4.28
N ILE A 101 6.78 9.63 -3.13
CA ILE A 101 5.87 9.46 -1.97
C ILE A 101 5.34 10.82 -1.51
N LEU A 102 6.20 11.83 -1.38
CA LEU A 102 5.79 13.16 -0.93
C LEU A 102 4.88 13.85 -1.96
N ILE A 103 5.19 13.77 -3.25
CA ILE A 103 4.35 14.31 -4.33
C ILE A 103 2.96 13.67 -4.30
N LEU A 104 2.89 12.33 -4.20
CA LEU A 104 1.61 11.62 -4.16
C LEU A 104 0.79 12.01 -2.92
N TYR A 105 1.44 12.10 -1.76
CA TYR A 105 0.81 12.53 -0.51
C TYR A 105 0.25 13.97 -0.60
N GLU A 106 1.05 14.92 -1.08
CA GLU A 106 0.64 16.33 -1.23
C GLU A 106 -0.47 16.50 -2.27
N ARG A 107 -0.60 15.56 -3.21
CA ARG A 107 -1.69 15.52 -4.20
C ARG A 107 -2.93 14.77 -3.71
N GLY A 108 -2.98 14.38 -2.45
CA GLY A 108 -4.14 13.74 -1.81
C GLY A 108 -4.34 12.28 -2.17
N ILE A 109 -3.31 11.59 -2.69
CA ILE A 109 -3.39 10.14 -2.89
C ILE A 109 -3.44 9.44 -1.52
N PRO A 110 -4.38 8.49 -1.30
CA PRO A 110 -4.47 7.78 -0.03
C PRO A 110 -3.16 7.08 0.35
N ILE A 111 -2.76 7.18 1.62
CA ILE A 111 -1.51 6.59 2.13
C ILE A 111 -1.45 5.08 1.82
N SER A 112 -2.56 4.37 2.00
CA SER A 112 -2.66 2.92 1.69
C SER A 112 -2.36 2.60 0.22
N TYR A 113 -2.68 3.51 -0.71
CA TYR A 113 -2.36 3.38 -2.12
C TYR A 113 -0.86 3.62 -2.34
N ILE A 114 -0.28 4.65 -1.72
CA ILE A 114 1.17 4.91 -1.79
C ILE A 114 1.98 3.72 -1.23
N GLN A 115 1.53 3.13 -0.11
CA GLN A 115 2.11 1.92 0.48
C GLN A 115 2.04 0.74 -0.49
N ARG A 116 0.88 0.50 -1.13
CA ARG A 116 0.70 -0.54 -2.15
C ARG A 116 1.60 -0.35 -3.35
N LEU A 117 1.73 0.89 -3.85
CA LEU A 117 2.68 1.23 -4.89
C LEU A 117 4.07 0.85 -4.42
N LEU A 118 4.57 1.40 -3.31
CA LEU A 118 5.92 1.10 -2.82
C LEU A 118 6.21 -0.41 -2.65
N SER A 119 5.25 -1.22 -2.21
CA SER A 119 5.43 -2.68 -2.07
C SER A 119 5.77 -3.39 -3.37
N ILE A 120 5.13 -2.99 -4.48
CA ILE A 120 5.20 -3.69 -5.77
C ILE A 120 6.27 -3.04 -6.70
N GLY A 121 6.93 -1.99 -6.23
CA GLY A 121 8.10 -1.38 -6.89
C GLY A 121 7.87 -0.51 -8.14
N PRO A 122 6.74 0.19 -8.36
CA PRO A 122 6.62 1.21 -9.40
C PRO A 122 7.22 2.58 -8.98
N LEU A 123 7.70 2.75 -7.74
CA LEU A 123 8.27 4.02 -7.25
C LEU A 123 9.79 3.95 -7.12
N GLY A 124 10.51 4.94 -7.65
CA GLY A 124 11.95 5.12 -7.46
C GLY A 124 12.75 5.21 -8.76
N ILE A 125 14.06 5.44 -8.62
CA ILE A 125 14.97 5.60 -9.77
C ILE A 125 15.09 4.28 -10.54
N GLY A 126 15.06 4.38 -11.87
CA GLY A 126 15.24 3.28 -12.81
C GLY A 126 13.93 2.72 -13.34
N ARG A 127 14.02 1.76 -14.27
CA ARG A 127 12.84 1.17 -14.92
C ARG A 127 11.90 0.45 -13.95
N PHE A 128 12.44 -0.06 -12.84
CA PHE A 128 11.70 -0.83 -11.85
C PHE A 128 12.30 -0.60 -10.45
N GLY A 129 11.51 -0.08 -9.52
CA GLY A 129 11.84 -0.09 -8.11
C GLY A 129 11.90 -1.53 -7.56
N LYS A 130 12.57 -1.73 -6.42
CA LYS A 130 12.66 -3.04 -5.77
C LYS A 130 11.30 -3.43 -5.17
N LEU A 131 11.03 -4.73 -5.08
CA LEU A 131 9.94 -5.21 -4.24
C LEU A 131 10.26 -4.90 -2.78
N VAL A 132 9.28 -4.36 -2.06
CA VAL A 132 9.41 -4.01 -0.66
C VAL A 132 8.37 -4.82 0.13
N PRO A 133 8.77 -5.55 1.19
CA PRO A 133 7.82 -6.24 2.05
C PRO A 133 6.75 -5.28 2.59
N THR A 134 5.49 -5.72 2.68
CA THR A 134 4.35 -4.87 3.06
C THR A 134 4.58 -4.09 4.36
N ARG A 135 5.12 -4.74 5.39
CA ARG A 135 5.44 -4.06 6.67
C ARG A 135 6.44 -2.93 6.46
N TRP A 136 7.48 -3.16 5.66
CA TRP A 136 8.48 -2.13 5.35
C TRP A 136 7.90 -1.02 4.48
N SER A 137 6.98 -1.32 3.57
CA SER A 137 6.29 -0.28 2.80
C SER A 137 5.45 0.63 3.68
N ILE A 138 4.70 0.05 4.62
CA ILE A 138 3.93 0.79 5.63
C ILE A 138 4.87 1.71 6.41
N THR A 139 5.88 1.13 7.06
CA THR A 139 6.82 1.90 7.90
C THR A 139 7.61 2.94 7.11
N ALA A 140 8.04 2.64 5.88
CA ALA A 140 8.83 3.56 5.06
C ALA A 140 7.99 4.76 4.60
N VAL A 141 6.78 4.53 4.09
CA VAL A 141 5.87 5.61 3.69
C VAL A 141 5.55 6.49 4.89
N ASP A 142 5.16 5.89 6.01
CA ASP A 142 4.80 6.60 7.24
C ASP A 142 5.99 7.43 7.75
N SER A 143 7.19 6.84 7.81
CA SER A 143 8.40 7.55 8.27
C SER A 143 8.76 8.72 7.35
N ILE A 144 8.63 8.56 6.03
CA ILE A 144 8.96 9.61 5.06
C ILE A 144 7.99 10.79 5.20
N ILE A 145 6.69 10.52 5.26
CA ILE A 145 5.65 11.54 5.41
C ILE A 145 5.80 12.24 6.76
N SER A 146 5.88 11.48 7.87
CA SER A 146 5.98 12.03 9.21
C SER A 146 7.22 12.91 9.41
N LYS A 147 8.40 12.48 8.94
CA LYS A 147 9.61 13.31 9.01
C LYS A 147 9.47 14.61 8.22
N ASN A 148 8.80 14.57 7.06
CA ASN A 148 8.54 15.77 6.27
C ASN A 148 7.57 16.73 6.98
N LEU A 149 6.52 16.18 7.61
CA LEU A 149 5.55 16.97 8.38
C LEU A 149 6.18 17.60 9.63
N VAL A 150 6.99 16.85 10.38
CA VAL A 150 7.69 17.37 11.57
C VAL A 150 8.57 18.57 11.23
N LEU A 151 9.23 18.58 10.08
CA LEU A 151 10.02 19.74 9.63
C LEU A 151 9.14 20.96 9.36
N LYS A 152 7.94 20.77 8.82
CA LYS A 152 6.97 21.86 8.63
C LYS A 152 6.45 22.38 9.98
N VAL A 153 6.13 21.48 10.91
CA VAL A 153 5.63 21.82 12.25
C VAL A 153 6.66 22.63 13.04
N LYS A 154 7.95 22.28 12.97
CA LYS A 154 9.03 23.01 13.63
C LYS A 154 9.25 24.44 13.12
N GLY A 155 8.66 24.80 11.98
CA GLY A 155 8.72 26.15 11.44
C GLY A 155 7.62 27.07 11.96
N TYR A 156 6.67 26.57 12.76
CA TYR A 156 5.64 27.39 13.40
C TYR A 156 6.14 27.95 14.73
N ASP A 157 5.57 29.09 15.12
CA ASP A 157 5.85 29.71 16.41
C ASP A 157 5.42 28.81 17.57
N ILE A 158 6.16 28.92 18.68
CA ILE A 158 5.82 28.22 19.92
C ILE A 158 4.54 28.84 20.47
N ILE A 159 3.61 27.98 20.86
CA ILE A 159 2.37 28.41 21.51
C ILE A 159 2.65 28.47 23.01
N ASP A 160 2.77 29.68 23.56
CA ASP A 160 3.02 29.90 25.00
C ASP A 160 1.75 29.78 25.87
N ASN A 161 0.61 29.44 25.27
CA ASN A 161 -0.70 29.35 25.93
C ASN A 161 -1.31 27.94 25.80
N ILE A 162 -2.07 27.54 26.82
CA ILE A 162 -2.80 26.26 26.80
C ILE A 162 -4.04 26.42 25.93
N GLU A 163 -4.10 25.68 24.83
CA GLU A 163 -5.24 25.62 23.93
C GLU A 163 -5.84 24.20 23.98
N VAL A 164 -7.17 24.13 24.08
CA VAL A 164 -7.91 22.87 24.10
C VAL A 164 -8.70 22.75 22.82
N TYR A 165 -8.35 21.77 22.00
CA TYR A 165 -9.04 21.46 20.76
C TYR A 165 -9.88 20.20 20.94
N ILE A 166 -11.20 20.32 20.67
CA ILE A 166 -12.15 19.21 20.78
C ILE A 166 -12.61 18.85 19.37
N TRP A 167 -12.34 17.62 18.95
CA TRP A 167 -12.91 17.05 17.74
C TRP A 167 -13.94 15.98 18.10
N LYS A 168 -15.16 16.08 17.54
CA LYS A 168 -16.22 15.09 17.69
C LYS A 168 -16.58 14.50 16.33
N GLY A 169 -16.46 13.18 16.20
CA GLY A 169 -16.88 12.46 15.00
C GLY A 169 -16.95 10.95 15.22
N TYR A 170 -17.95 10.30 14.61
CA TYR A 170 -18.22 8.86 14.70
C TYR A 170 -18.27 8.32 16.15
N ASP A 171 -19.07 8.97 17.02
CA ASP A 171 -19.21 8.70 18.47
C ASP A 171 -17.92 8.78 19.31
N ASN A 172 -16.80 9.22 18.71
CA ASN A 172 -15.56 9.47 19.40
C ASN A 172 -15.36 10.98 19.65
N THR A 173 -14.98 11.32 20.87
CA THR A 173 -14.50 12.65 21.24
C THR A 173 -12.99 12.56 21.45
N ILE A 174 -12.21 13.26 20.63
CA ILE A 174 -10.76 13.34 20.76
C ILE A 174 -10.43 14.72 21.32
N ASN A 175 -9.84 14.72 22.51
CA ASN A 175 -9.31 15.93 23.14
C ASN A 175 -7.81 15.98 22.88
N SER A 176 -7.35 17.05 22.24
CA SER A 176 -5.92 17.36 22.14
C SER A 176 -5.64 18.65 22.90
N ASN A 177 -4.78 18.55 23.90
CA ASN A 177 -4.29 19.68 24.67
C ASN A 177 -2.90 20.05 24.14
N THR A 178 -2.60 21.33 23.98
CA THR A 178 -1.21 21.78 23.92
C THR A 178 -0.66 21.76 25.34
N VAL A 179 0.40 20.99 25.57
CA VAL A 179 1.17 21.03 26.83
C VAL A 179 2.35 21.95 26.57
N PRO A 180 2.64 22.93 27.46
CA PRO A 180 3.79 23.82 27.32
C PRO A 180 5.12 23.04 27.27
#